data_AF-A0A3A2Z0T4-F1
#
_entry.id   AF-A0A3A2Z0T4-F1
#
_cell.length_a   1.000
_cell.length_b   1.000
_cell.length_c   1.000
_cell.angle_alpha   90.00
_cell.angle_beta   90.00
_cell.angle_gamma   90.00
#
_symmetry.space_group_name_H-M   'P 1'
#
loop_
_entity.id
_entity.type
_entity.pdbx_description
1 polymer ?
#
loop_
_entity_poly.entity_id
_entity_poly.type
_entity_poly.pdbx_seq_one_letter_code
_entity_poly.pdbx_strand_id
1 'polypeptide(L)'
;VFYRDVYAYVDRLRDLIDYKGEEAVRLNILSSFRGTALEWATTELDDWEKKSLRALPMETGWIDRLIARFKPRAAETIAALNRMSSGIKISGTGRRR
;
A
#
# COMPACT_ATOMS: atom_id res chain seq x y z
N VAL A 1 -0.81 -8.28 -11.42
CA VAL A 1 -1.73 -7.77 -10.39
C VAL A 1 -1.21 -6.43 -9.93
N PHE A 2 -2.07 -5.41 -9.82
CA PHE A 2 -1.69 -4.06 -9.36
C PHE A 2 -2.45 -3.75 -8.08
N TYR A 3 -1.73 -3.27 -7.05
CA TYR A 3 -2.32 -2.89 -5.77
C TYR A 3 -2.55 -1.38 -5.75
N ARG A 4 -3.77 -0.96 -5.45
CA ARG A 4 -4.13 0.46 -5.26
C ARG A 4 -4.07 0.88 -3.79
N ASP A 5 -4.13 -0.09 -2.89
CA ASP A 5 -4.05 0.11 -1.45
C ASP A 5 -2.63 -0.26 -0.98
N VAL A 6 -1.98 0.66 -0.26
CA VAL A 6 -0.60 0.47 0.21
C VAL A 6 -0.49 -0.65 1.24
N TYR A 7 -1.50 -0.85 2.07
CA TYR A 7 -1.48 -1.90 3.09
C TYR A 7 -1.61 -3.28 2.44
N ALA A 8 -2.49 -3.45 1.45
CA ALA A 8 -2.59 -4.68 0.67
C ALA A 8 -1.28 -4.98 -0.09
N TYR A 9 -0.60 -3.95 -0.59
CA TYR A 9 0.69 -4.10 -1.25
C TYR A 9 1.79 -4.53 -0.28
N VAL A 10 1.86 -3.91 0.90
CA VAL A 10 2.84 -4.24 1.95
C VAL A 10 2.61 -5.65 2.51
N ASP A 11 1.36 -6.05 2.71
CA ASP A 11 1.00 -7.40 3.13
C ASP A 11 1.54 -8.44 2.14
N ARG A 12 1.33 -8.19 0.84
CA ARG A 12 1.90 -9.03 -0.21
C ARG A 12 3.43 -9.01 -0.24
N LEU A 13 4.06 -7.88 0.07
CA LEU A 13 5.52 -7.81 0.18
C LEU A 13 6.03 -8.70 1.30
N ARG A 14 5.35 -8.74 2.46
CA ARG A 14 5.69 -9.61 3.58
C ARG A 14 5.61 -11.08 3.19
N ASP A 15 4.50 -11.50 2.57
CA ASP A 15 4.40 -12.86 2.03
C ASP A 15 5.54 -13.22 1.06
N LEU A 16 5.95 -12.26 0.22
CA LEU A 16 7.04 -12.47 -0.73
C LEU A 16 8.40 -12.55 -0.03
N ILE A 17 8.59 -11.83 1.07
CA ILE A 17 9.79 -11.91 1.90
C ILE A 17 9.85 -13.29 2.56
N ASP A 18 8.75 -13.76 3.15
CA ASP A 18 8.66 -15.12 3.72
C ASP A 18 8.91 -16.21 2.67
N TYR A 19 8.40 -16.03 1.44
CA TYR A 19 8.53 -17.03 0.39
C TYR A 19 9.88 -17.03 -0.35
N LYS A 20 10.43 -15.84 -0.66
CA LYS A 20 11.62 -15.68 -1.53
C LYS A 20 12.88 -15.21 -0.79
N GLY A 21 12.74 -14.78 0.45
CA GLY A 21 13.79 -14.11 1.20
C GLY A 21 13.83 -12.60 0.93
N GLU A 22 14.25 -11.87 1.96
CA GLU A 22 14.22 -10.41 1.98
C GLU A 22 15.08 -9.76 0.89
N GLU A 23 16.28 -10.28 0.66
CA GLU A 23 17.22 -9.72 -0.30
C GLU A 23 16.70 -9.78 -1.75
N ALA A 24 16.09 -10.90 -2.12
CA ALA A 24 15.50 -11.08 -3.45
C ALA A 24 14.37 -10.06 -3.70
N VAL A 25 13.53 -9.81 -2.69
CA VAL A 25 12.47 -8.80 -2.77
C VAL A 25 13.06 -7.40 -2.84
N ARG A 26 14.06 -7.09 -2.01
CA ARG A 26 14.73 -5.79 -1.96
C ARG A 26 15.34 -5.39 -3.30
N LEU A 27 15.98 -6.34 -4.01
CA LEU A 27 16.56 -6.09 -5.33
C LEU A 27 15.52 -5.82 -6.42
N ASN A 28 14.28 -6.29 -6.24
CA ASN A 28 13.23 -6.25 -7.25
C ASN A 28 12.08 -5.28 -6.94
N ILE A 29 12.08 -4.63 -5.77
CA ILE A 29 10.95 -3.80 -5.33
C ILE A 29 10.62 -2.67 -6.31
N LEU A 30 11.64 -1.95 -6.81
CA LEU A 30 11.45 -0.85 -7.77
C LEU A 30 10.77 -1.30 -9.06
N SER A 31 11.10 -2.52 -9.53
CA SER A 31 10.51 -3.12 -10.73
C SER A 31 9.02 -3.42 -10.58
N SER A 32 8.48 -3.41 -9.35
CA SER A 32 7.06 -3.63 -9.08
C SER A 32 6.24 -2.34 -9.00
N PHE A 33 6.88 -1.17 -8.86
CA PHE A 33 6.18 0.12 -8.78
C PHE A 33 5.63 0.56 -10.14
N ARG A 34 4.48 1.23 -10.13
CA ARG A 34 3.84 1.80 -11.31
C ARG A 34 3.23 3.15 -10.96
N GLY A 35 3.05 4.00 -11.98
CA GLY A 35 2.41 5.32 -11.84
C GLY A 35 3.09 6.17 -10.75
N THR A 36 2.29 6.73 -9.85
CA THR A 36 2.74 7.63 -8.77
C THR A 36 3.80 6.99 -7.85
N ALA A 37 3.75 5.69 -7.61
CA ALA A 37 4.77 5.01 -6.80
C ALA A 37 6.14 4.97 -7.50
N LEU A 38 6.13 4.78 -8.83
CA LEU A 38 7.36 4.78 -9.61
C LEU A 38 7.93 6.20 -9.70
N GLU A 39 7.08 7.19 -9.99
CA GLU A 39 7.46 8.60 -10.04
C GLU A 39 8.06 9.08 -8.71
N TRP A 40 7.43 8.74 -7.58
CA TRP A 40 7.96 9.02 -6.26
C TRP A 40 9.36 8.40 -6.07
N ALA A 41 9.51 7.12 -6.42
CA ALA A 41 10.78 6.43 -6.21
C ALA A 41 11.90 6.92 -7.14
N THR A 42 11.58 7.41 -8.35
CA THR A 42 12.59 7.88 -9.30
C THR A 42 12.93 9.36 -9.11
N THR A 43 11.92 10.18 -8.87
CA THR A 43 11.99 11.65 -8.99
C THR A 43 12.01 12.34 -7.63
N GLU A 44 11.33 11.79 -6.62
CA GLU A 44 11.20 12.43 -5.30
C GLU A 44 12.20 11.89 -4.28
N LEU A 45 12.69 10.65 -4.43
CA LEU A 45 13.74 10.11 -3.56
C LEU A 45 15.13 10.53 -4.05
N ASP A 46 15.89 11.20 -3.17
CA ASP A 46 17.29 11.52 -3.42
C ASP A 46 18.18 10.27 -3.37
N ASP A 47 19.38 10.37 -3.96
CA ASP A 47 20.35 9.27 -3.99
C ASP A 47 20.73 8.74 -2.60
N TRP A 48 20.82 9.63 -1.61
CA TRP A 48 21.10 9.23 -0.24
C TRP A 48 19.94 8.43 0.38
N GLU A 49 18.69 8.83 0.13
CA GLU A 49 17.53 8.10 0.62
C GLU A 49 17.44 6.72 -0.04
N LYS A 50 17.65 6.64 -1.36
CA LYS A 50 17.68 5.38 -2.11
C LYS A 50 18.75 4.43 -1.56
N LYS A 51 19.95 4.95 -1.25
CA LYS A 51 21.02 4.15 -0.63
C LYS A 51 20.64 3.67 0.77
N SER A 52 20.06 4.55 1.58
CA SER A 52 19.63 4.22 2.94
C SER A 52 18.55 3.13 2.94
N LEU A 53 17.54 3.25 2.05
CA LEU A 53 16.47 2.26 1.89
C LEU A 53 16.97 0.89 1.39
N ARG A 54 18.12 0.84 0.70
CA ARG A 54 18.76 -0.43 0.30
C ARG A 54 19.58 -1.07 1.41
N ALA A 55 20.07 -0.28 2.37
CA ALA A 55 20.87 -0.75 3.50
C ALA A 55 20.02 -1.20 4.69
N LEU A 56 18.82 -0.64 4.83
CA LEU A 56 17.91 -0.97 5.93
C LEU A 56 17.16 -2.30 5.69
N PRO A 57 16.75 -2.98 6.78
CA PRO A 57 15.77 -4.07 6.70
C PRO A 57 14.49 -3.61 6.01
N MET A 58 13.82 -4.51 5.29
CA MET A 58 12.64 -4.21 4.49
C MET A 58 11.50 -3.57 5.31
N GLU A 59 11.25 -4.07 6.53
CA GLU A 59 10.22 -3.53 7.43
C GLU A 59 10.48 -2.05 7.79
N THR A 60 11.65 -1.76 8.35
CA THR A 60 12.03 -0.39 8.79
C THR A 60 12.47 0.54 7.65
N GLY A 61 12.67 -0.01 6.46
CA GLY A 61 13.11 0.70 5.26
C GLY A 61 11.94 0.94 4.32
N TRP A 62 11.87 0.12 3.27
CA TRP A 62 10.88 0.29 2.20
C TRP A 62 9.44 0.25 2.69
N ILE A 63 9.09 -0.67 3.59
CA ILE A 63 7.71 -0.87 4.04
C ILE A 63 7.21 0.33 4.83
N ASP A 64 7.93 0.76 5.87
CA ASP A 64 7.59 1.97 6.63
C ASP A 64 7.50 3.21 5.73
N ARG A 65 8.44 3.37 4.81
CA ARG A 65 8.47 4.53 3.91
C ARG A 65 7.27 4.54 2.94
N LEU A 66 6.89 3.37 2.41
CA LEU A 66 5.72 3.23 1.55
C LEU A 66 4.43 3.56 2.31
N ILE A 67 4.26 3.03 3.51
CA ILE A 67 3.08 3.34 4.36
C ILE A 67 3.05 4.83 4.66
N ALA A 68 4.16 5.42 5.09
CA ALA A 68 4.24 6.84 5.43
C ALA A 68 3.85 7.74 4.24
N ARG A 69 4.27 7.37 3.02
CA ARG A 69 4.02 8.15 1.80
C ARG A 69 2.61 7.96 1.25
N PHE A 70 2.11 6.73 1.21
CA PHE A 70 0.89 6.36 0.48
C PHE A 70 -0.29 5.98 1.37
N LYS A 71 -0.18 6.10 2.70
CA LYS A 71 -1.33 5.92 3.58
C LYS A 71 -2.47 6.88 3.17
N PRO A 72 -3.72 6.40 3.09
CA PRO A 72 -4.85 7.26 2.78
C PRO A 72 -4.99 8.34 3.84
N ARG A 73 -5.34 9.56 3.43
CA ARG A 73 -5.58 10.65 4.37
C ARG A 73 -6.85 10.34 5.16
N ALA A 74 -6.89 10.71 6.45
CA ALA A 74 -8.03 10.42 7.32
C ALA A 74 -9.39 10.89 6.74
N ALA A 75 -9.40 12.04 6.04
CA ALA A 75 -10.59 12.55 5.37
C ALA A 75 -11.09 11.63 4.24
N GLU A 76 -10.19 10.98 3.50
CA GLU A 76 -10.54 10.04 2.43
C GLU A 76 -11.11 8.74 3.01
N THR A 77 -10.56 8.28 4.14
CA THR A 77 -11.08 7.13 4.89
C THR A 77 -12.49 7.38 5.41
N ILE A 78 -12.77 8.54 5.99
CA ILE A 78 -14.12 8.91 6.46
C ILE A 78 -15.11 8.98 5.28
N ALA A 79 -14.70 9.57 4.16
CA ALA A 79 -15.54 9.62 2.96
C ALA A 79 -15.81 8.24 2.34
N ALA A 80 -14.88 7.29 2.45
CA ALA A 80 -15.08 5.90 2.05
C ALA A 80 -16.05 5.17 2.99
N LEU A 81 -15.88 5.32 4.32
CA LEU A 81 -16.77 4.75 5.33
C LEU A 81 -18.20 5.24 5.18
N ASN A 82 -18.40 6.54 4.97
CA ASN A 82 -19.74 7.13 4.77
C ASN A 82 -20.41 6.60 3.49
N ARG A 83 -19.63 6.38 2.41
CA ARG A 83 -20.15 5.78 1.17
C ARG A 83 -20.55 4.30 1.36
N MET A 84 -19.77 3.53 2.11
CA MET A 84 -20.11 2.15 2.45
C MET A 84 -21.37 2.06 3.34
N SER A 85 -21.49 2.95 4.34
CA SER A 85 -22.66 3.00 5.22
C SER A 85 -23.95 3.39 4.49
N SER A 86 -23.86 4.23 3.45
CA SER A 86 -25.01 4.70 2.68
C SER A 86 -25.60 3.63 1.73
N GLY A 87 -24.84 2.56 1.46
CA GLY A 87 -25.27 1.42 0.63
C GLY A 87 -26.06 0.35 1.39
N ILE A 88 -26.04 0.36 2.73
CA ILE A 88 -26.84 -0.56 3.57
C ILE A 88 -28.23 0.04 3.73
N LYS A 89 -29.01 0.08 2.64
CA LYS A 89 -30.47 0.10 2.77
C LYS A 89 -30.87 -1.32 3.11
N ILE A 90 -31.09 -1.54 4.41
CA ILE A 90 -31.74 -2.73 4.93
C ILE A 90 -33.11 -2.79 4.23
N SER A 91 -33.23 -3.61 3.19
CA SER A 91 -34.51 -3.94 2.55
C SER A 91 -35.30 -4.84 3.50
N GLY A 92 -35.72 -4.25 4.61
CA GLY A 92 -36.60 -4.84 5.60
C GLY A 92 -38.03 -4.43 5.31
N THR A 93 -38.92 -5.41 5.42
CA THR A 93 -40.37 -5.30 5.65
C THR A 93 -41.28 -4.98 4.46
N GLY A 94 -41.97 -6.03 4.01
CA GLY A 94 -43.13 -5.92 3.13
C GLY A 94 -43.85 -7.23 2.82
N ARG A 95 -43.97 -8.17 3.77
CA ARG A 95 -44.86 -9.34 3.61
C ARG A 95 -45.90 -9.37 4.71
N ARG A 96 -47.04 -8.70 4.49
CA ARG A 96 -48.37 -9.03 5.05
C ARG A 96 -49.46 -8.37 4.20
N ARG A 97 -50.09 -9.12 3.30
CA ARG A 97 -51.44 -9.68 3.46
C ARG A 97 -51.71 -10.64 2.31
#